data_AF-A0A9E7H3B6-F1
#
_entry.id   AF-A0A9E7H3B6-F1
#
_cell.length_a   1.000
_cell.length_b   1.000
_cell.length_c   1.000
_cell.angle_alpha   90.00
_cell.angle_beta   90.00
_cell.angle_gamma   90.00
#
_symmetry.space_group_name_H-M   'P 1'
#
loop_
_entity.id
_entity.type
_entity.pdbx_description
1 polymer ?
#
loop_
_entity_poly.entity_id
_entity_poly.type
_entity_poly.pdbx_seq_one_letter_code
_entity_poly.pdbx_strand_id
1 'polypeptide(L)'
;MNLAAQLKHQNSQIDAQINLATQQYITVESENAILRAQLHELAERLHSVNSVLRMVEEASGMAMDIPEIPIPLLKPRQLPCTAQTIMANADMLQF
;
A
#
# COMPACT_ATOMS: atom_id res chain seq x y z
N MET A 1 -17.96 -41.66 -4.56
CA MET A 1 -17.57 -40.32 -4.08
C MET A 1 -17.35 -39.45 -5.32
N ASN A 2 -18.03 -38.32 -5.44
CA ASN A 2 -18.09 -37.54 -6.70
C ASN A 2 -16.98 -36.46 -6.71
N LEU A 3 -16.02 -36.58 -7.64
CA LEU A 3 -14.91 -35.64 -7.81
C LEU A 3 -15.38 -34.18 -7.99
N ALA A 4 -16.51 -33.97 -8.68
CA ALA A 4 -17.07 -32.64 -8.88
C ALA A 4 -17.52 -32.00 -7.55
N ALA A 5 -18.07 -32.80 -6.63
CA ALA A 5 -18.45 -32.31 -5.30
C ALA A 5 -17.22 -31.94 -4.45
N GLN A 6 -16.13 -32.72 -4.57
CA GLN A 6 -14.88 -32.42 -3.89
C GLN A 6 -14.22 -31.15 -4.43
N LEU A 7 -14.13 -30.99 -5.76
CA LEU A 7 -13.61 -29.78 -6.40
C LEU A 7 -14.44 -28.55 -6.02
N LYS A 8 -15.78 -28.66 -6.02
CA LYS A 8 -16.66 -27.56 -5.60
C LYS A 8 -16.40 -27.16 -4.15
N HIS A 9 -16.22 -28.13 -3.25
CA HIS A 9 -15.89 -27.85 -1.86
C HIS A 9 -14.53 -27.15 -1.71
N GLN A 10 -13.51 -27.61 -2.43
CA GLN A 10 -12.18 -26.99 -2.45
C GLN A 10 -12.22 -25.56 -2.98
N ASN A 11 -12.96 -25.31 -4.06
CA ASN A 11 -13.13 -23.94 -4.59
C ASN A 11 -13.76 -23.02 -3.55
N SER A 12 -14.83 -23.46 -2.86
CA SER A 12 -15.44 -22.66 -1.79
C SER A 12 -14.49 -22.38 -0.63
N GLN A 13 -13.58 -23.31 -0.31
CA GLN A 13 -12.53 -23.07 0.70
C GLN A 13 -11.50 -22.06 0.22
N ILE A 14 -11.07 -22.13 -1.04
CA ILE A 14 -10.13 -21.18 -1.65
C ILE A 14 -10.75 -19.79 -1.68
N ASP A 15 -12.01 -19.65 -2.10
CA ASP A 15 -12.73 -18.38 -2.12
C ASP A 15 -12.81 -17.74 -0.72
N ALA A 16 -13.09 -18.55 0.30
CA ALA A 16 -13.08 -18.09 1.69
C ALA A 16 -11.70 -17.59 2.15
N GLN A 17 -10.62 -18.29 1.77
CA GLN A 17 -9.25 -17.88 2.07
C GLN A 17 -8.85 -16.59 1.34
N ILE A 18 -9.23 -16.45 0.07
CA ILE A 18 -9.00 -15.23 -0.73
C ILE A 18 -9.71 -14.04 -0.07
N ASN A 19 -10.97 -14.21 0.34
CA ASN A 19 -11.73 -13.15 1.00
C ASN A 19 -11.08 -12.72 2.32
N LEU A 20 -10.64 -13.68 3.14
CA LEU A 20 -9.94 -13.39 4.40
C LEU A 20 -8.63 -12.63 4.16
N ALA A 21 -7.79 -13.12 3.23
CA ALA A 21 -6.53 -12.46 2.88
C ALA A 21 -6.75 -11.05 2.32
N THR A 22 -7.81 -10.85 1.53
CA THR A 22 -8.19 -9.53 0.99
C THR A 22 -8.56 -8.56 2.10
N GLN A 23 -9.35 -8.99 3.09
CA GLN A 23 -9.73 -8.15 4.23
C GLN A 23 -8.50 -7.75 5.06
N GLN A 24 -7.62 -8.72 5.38
CA GLN A 24 -6.37 -8.45 6.10
C GLN A 24 -5.47 -7.46 5.34
N TYR A 25 -5.37 -7.63 4.02
CA TYR A 25 -4.61 -6.70 3.18
C TYR A 25 -5.17 -5.28 3.23
N ILE A 26 -6.50 -5.11 3.15
CA ILE A 26 -7.14 -3.80 3.23
C ILE A 26 -6.81 -3.11 4.56
N THR A 27 -6.83 -3.86 5.68
CA THR A 27 -6.43 -3.32 6.99
C THR A 27 -4.99 -2.81 6.95
N VAL A 28 -4.04 -3.63 6.52
CA VAL A 28 -2.62 -3.24 6.44
C VAL A 28 -2.40 -2.05 5.50
N GLU A 29 -3.10 -1.99 4.37
CA GLU A 29 -2.94 -0.88 3.44
C GLU A 29 -3.53 0.43 3.99
N SER A 30 -4.59 0.35 4.80
CA SER A 30 -5.12 1.53 5.50
C SER A 30 -4.13 2.07 6.55
N GLU A 31 -3.45 1.19 7.29
CA GLU A 31 -2.39 1.58 8.22
C GLU A 31 -1.20 2.20 7.47
N ASN A 32 -0.80 1.61 6.34
CA ASN A 32 0.24 2.19 5.48
C ASN A 32 -0.15 3.58 4.96
N ALA A 33 -1.42 3.79 4.59
CA ALA A 33 -1.89 5.10 4.15
C ALA A 33 -1.78 6.17 5.25
N ILE A 34 -2.11 5.82 6.50
CA ILE A 34 -1.93 6.69 7.66
C ILE A 34 -0.45 7.02 7.86
N LEU A 35 0.43 6.01 7.84
CA LEU A 35 1.87 6.23 7.99
C LEU A 35 2.45 7.13 6.90
N ARG A 36 2.00 6.98 5.65
CA ARG A 36 2.40 7.87 4.54
C ARG A 36 1.94 9.31 4.76
N ALA A 37 0.71 9.51 5.25
CA ALA A 37 0.20 10.85 5.55
C ALA A 37 1.00 11.52 6.67
N GLN A 38 1.29 10.78 7.74
CA GLN A 38 2.13 11.27 8.85
C GLN A 38 3.55 11.61 8.40
N LEU A 39 4.14 10.76 7.57
CA LEU A 39 5.47 11.01 7.00
C LEU A 39 5.49 12.26 6.12
N HIS A 40 4.43 12.48 5.32
CA HIS A 40 4.31 13.68 4.52
C HIS A 40 4.23 14.95 5.39
N GLU A 41 3.39 14.93 6.43
CA GLU A 41 3.30 16.06 7.37
C GLU A 41 4.65 16.34 8.05
N LEU A 42 5.37 15.30 8.48
CA LEU A 42 6.68 15.46 9.09
C LEU A 42 7.72 16.02 8.12
N ALA A 43 7.70 15.57 6.85
CA ALA A 43 8.58 16.10 5.81
C ALA A 43 8.31 17.58 5.54
N GLU A 44 7.05 17.98 5.42
CA GLU A 44 6.67 19.39 5.24
C GLU A 44 7.09 20.26 6.43
N ARG A 45 6.87 19.78 7.67
CA ARG A 45 7.33 20.48 8.89
C ARG A 45 8.85 20.63 8.90
N LEU A 46 9.60 19.60 8.53
CA LEU A 46 11.06 19.71 8.43
C LEU A 46 11.47 20.70 7.34
N HIS A 47 10.86 20.67 6.16
CA HIS A 47 11.14 21.63 5.10
C HIS A 47 10.89 23.07 5.55
N SER A 48 9.81 23.31 6.31
CA SER A 48 9.53 24.62 6.90
C SER A 48 10.65 25.08 7.85
N VAL A 49 11.08 24.20 8.77
CA VAL A 49 12.18 24.50 9.71
C VAL A 49 13.49 24.72 8.98
N ASN A 50 13.82 23.86 8.02
CA ASN A 50 15.02 23.98 7.19
C ASN A 50 15.03 25.30 6.40
N SER A 51 13.88 25.78 5.94
CA SER A 51 13.77 27.07 5.25
C SER A 51 14.14 28.23 6.17
N VAL A 52 13.70 28.20 7.44
CA VAL A 52 14.09 29.19 8.44
C VAL A 52 15.59 29.11 8.72
N LEU A 53 16.15 27.91 8.88
CA LEU A 53 17.59 27.73 9.10
C LEU A 53 18.42 28.29 7.95
N ARG A 54 18.01 28.09 6.68
CA ARG A 54 18.67 28.69 5.52
C ARG A 54 18.67 30.22 5.58
N MET A 55 17.56 30.84 5.99
CA MET A 55 17.53 32.29 6.19
C MET A 55 18.51 32.77 7.27
N VAL A 56 18.67 32.00 8.36
CA VAL A 56 19.61 32.36 9.44
C VAL A 56 21.06 32.13 8.99
N GLU A 57 21.35 31.06 8.25
CA GLU A 57 22.65 30.82 7.61
C GLU A 57 23.04 32.00 6.72
N GLU A 58 22.14 32.43 5.82
CA GLU A 58 22.34 33.59 4.96
C GLU A 58 22.59 34.88 5.74
N ALA A 59 21.79 35.14 6.79
CA ALA A 59 21.92 36.36 7.60
C ALA A 59 23.18 36.38 8.49
N SER A 60 23.62 35.22 8.97
CA SER A 60 24.76 35.09 9.88
C SER A 60 26.10 34.89 9.15
N GLY A 61 26.07 34.43 7.89
CA GLY A 61 27.26 34.02 7.15
C GLY A 61 27.94 32.76 7.69
N MET A 62 27.32 32.07 8.65
CA MET A 62 27.84 30.85 9.26
C MET A 62 27.17 29.64 8.61
N ALA A 63 27.99 28.76 8.03
CA ALA A 63 27.51 27.53 7.43
C ALA A 63 26.81 26.64 8.47
N MET A 64 25.62 26.15 8.15
CA MET A 64 24.82 25.26 8.97
C MET A 64 24.65 23.90 8.28
N ASP A 65 24.74 22.82 9.04
CA ASP A 65 24.43 21.49 8.55
C ASP A 65 22.92 21.24 8.60
N ILE A 66 22.23 21.58 7.51
CA ILE A 66 20.76 21.49 7.39
C ILE A 66 20.39 20.16 6.72
N PRO A 67 19.75 19.21 7.42
CA PRO A 67 19.49 17.87 6.90
C PRO A 67 18.33 17.84 5.88
N GLU A 68 18.41 16.98 4.86
CA GLU A 68 17.32 16.72 3.89
C GLU A 68 16.73 15.30 4.06
N ILE A 69 15.39 15.18 3.99
CA ILE A 69 14.71 13.87 4.04
C ILE A 69 14.54 13.29 2.63
N PRO A 70 14.81 11.99 2.41
CA PRO A 70 14.50 11.32 1.15
C PRO A 70 12.97 11.18 0.90
N ILE A 71 12.50 11.74 -0.22
CA ILE A 71 11.11 11.69 -0.74
C ILE A 71 10.59 10.30 -1.23
N PRO A 72 11.39 9.25 -1.53
CA PRO A 72 10.90 7.99 -2.13
C PRO A 72 9.81 7.22 -1.37
N LEU A 73 9.60 7.51 -0.08
CA LEU A 73 8.70 6.76 0.81
C LEU A 73 7.20 7.08 0.61
N LEU A 74 6.86 8.10 -0.19
CA LEU A 74 5.47 8.57 -0.33
C LEU A 74 4.66 7.91 -1.45
N LYS A 75 5.27 7.04 -2.28
CA LYS A 75 4.56 6.42 -3.40
C LYS A 75 3.63 5.29 -2.93
N PRO A 76 2.34 5.27 -3.33
CA PRO A 76 1.47 4.13 -3.10
C PRO A 76 2.05 2.87 -3.74
N ARG A 77 2.02 1.74 -3.02
CA ARG A 77 2.44 0.46 -3.58
C ARG A 77 1.45 0.07 -4.68
N GLN A 78 1.92 -0.03 -5.92
CA GLN A 78 1.13 -0.59 -7.01
C GLN A 78 1.17 -2.11 -6.90
N LEU A 79 0.02 -2.74 -6.63
CA LEU A 79 -0.09 -4.19 -6.69
C LEU A 79 -0.19 -4.66 -8.14
N PRO A 80 0.50 -5.76 -8.52
CA PRO A 80 0.35 -6.37 -9.84
C PRO A 80 -1.00 -7.08 -10.04
N CYS A 81 -1.84 -7.20 -9.01
CA CYS A 81 -3.09 -7.92 -9.08
C CYS A 81 -4.25 -6.96 -9.37
N THR A 82 -4.55 -6.76 -10.65
CA THR A 82 -5.91 -6.40 -11.04
C THR A 82 -6.82 -7.55 -10.63
N ALA A 83 -7.96 -7.26 -10.01
CA ALA A 83 -9.00 -8.24 -9.76
C ALA A 83 -9.49 -8.78 -11.11
N GLN A 84 -8.81 -9.79 -11.65
CA GLN A 84 -9.35 -10.59 -12.72
C GLN A 84 -10.47 -11.38 -12.09
N THR A 85 -11.71 -10.93 -12.31
CA THR A 85 -12.88 -11.74 -12.05
C THR A 85 -12.70 -13.03 -12.85
N ILE A 86 -12.37 -14.13 -12.17
CA ILE A 86 -12.40 -15.45 -12.79
C ILE A 86 -13.87 -15.73 -13.05
N MET A 87 -14.34 -15.34 -14.23
CA MET A 87 -15.66 -15.69 -14.72
C MET A 87 -15.63 -17.19 -14.97
N ALA A 88 -16.16 -17.96 -14.03
CA ALA A 88 -16.40 -19.39 -14.25
C ALA A 88 -17.34 -19.49 -15.46
N ASN A 89 -16.80 -19.92 -16.61
CA ASN A 89 -17.65 -20.19 -17.76
C ASN A 89 -18.60 -21.34 -17.38
N ALA A 90 -19.87 -21.21 -17.74
CA ALA A 90 -20.85 -22.27 -17.53
C ALA A 90 -20.67 -23.43 -18.54
N ASP A 91 -19.78 -23.27 -19.52
CA ASP A 91 -19.61 -24.19 -20.64
C ASP A 91 -18.69 -25.40 -20.33
N MET A 92 -18.01 -25.44 -19.19
CA MET A 92 -17.18 -26.60 -18.80
C MET A 92 -17.95 -27.81 -18.26
N LEU A 93 -19.28 -27.73 -18.10
CA LEU A 93 -20.10 -28.83 -17.54
C LEU A 93 -21.20 -29.31 -18.52
N GLN A 94 -20.85 -29.50 -19.78
CA GLN A 94 -21.68 -30.30 -20.70
C GLN A 94 -21.19 -31.75 -20.69
N PHE A 95 -21.82 -32.58 -19.86
CA PHE A 95 -21.81 -34.05 -19.98
C PHE A 95 -23.22 -34.58 -19.77
#